data_AF-A0A1C5ZBU7-F1
#
_entry.id   AF-A0A1C5ZBU7-F1
#
_cell.length_a   1.000
_cell.length_b   1.000
_cell.length_c   1.000
_cell.angle_alpha   90.00
_cell.angle_beta   90.00
_cell.angle_gamma   90.00
#
_symmetry.space_group_name_H-M   'P 1'
#
loop_
_entity.id
_entity.type
_entity.pdbx_description
1 polymer ?
#
loop_
_entity_poly.entity_id
_entity_poly.type
_entity_poly.pdbx_seq_one_letter_code
_entity_poly.pdbx_strand_id
1 'polypeptide(L)'
;MYLHLGQDYIVPLQTVVAVFDMDTATASKRTRGLLSRMQEEGRIIELYEDLPRAAVLCENALGETLYLTQLSPQALQRRAEKGYAV
;
A
#
# COMPACT_ATOMS: atom_id res chain seq x y z
N MET A 1 13.88 -8.53 -4.27
CA MET A 1 13.55 -7.22 -4.88
C MET A 1 12.73 -6.40 -3.91
N TYR A 2 12.87 -5.07 -3.95
CA TYR A 2 12.15 -4.14 -3.09
C TYR A 2 11.23 -3.24 -3.90
N LEU A 3 10.19 -2.69 -3.27
CA LEU A 3 9.28 -1.72 -3.85
C LEU A 3 9.34 -0.44 -3.01
N HIS A 4 9.70 0.67 -3.65
CA HIS A 4 9.69 2.00 -3.05
C HIS A 4 8.26 2.55 -3.02
N LEU A 5 7.75 2.85 -1.82
CA LEU A 5 6.38 3.30 -1.58
C LEU A 5 6.24 4.83 -1.51
N GLY A 6 7.35 5.57 -1.58
CA GLY A 6 7.36 7.02 -1.43
C GLY A 6 8.04 7.42 -0.13
N GLN A 7 8.43 8.70 -0.03
CA GLN A 7 9.26 9.19 1.08
C GLN A 7 10.46 8.26 1.29
N ASP A 8 10.75 7.85 2.53
CA ASP A 8 11.88 6.96 2.86
C ASP A 8 11.45 5.49 3.06
N TYR A 9 10.30 5.08 2.52
CA TYR A 9 9.75 3.73 2.73
C TYR A 9 9.99 2.80 1.55
N ILE A 10 10.63 1.67 1.86
CA ILE A 10 10.83 0.52 0.97
C ILE A 10 10.31 -0.76 1.63
N VAL A 11 9.65 -1.62 0.86
CA VAL A 11 9.18 -2.93 1.34
C VAL A 11 9.69 -4.06 0.45
N PRO A 12 9.91 -5.28 0.96
CA PRO A 12 10.21 -6.42 0.10
C PRO A 12 9.04 -6.65 -0.87
N LEU A 13 9.30 -6.77 -2.17
CA LEU A 13 8.22 -6.96 -3.14
C LEU A 13 7.40 -8.23 -2.85
N GLN A 14 8.06 -9.27 -2.34
CA GLN A 14 7.43 -10.54 -1.96
C GLN A 14 6.42 -10.43 -0.81
N THR A 15 6.46 -9.35 -0.01
CA THR A 15 5.46 -9.13 1.05
C THR A 15 4.23 -8.41 0.53
N VAL A 16 4.26 -7.84 -0.68
CA VAL A 16 3.11 -7.10 -1.23
C VAL A 16 2.02 -8.08 -1.63
N VAL A 17 0.88 -7.97 -0.95
CA VAL A 17 -0.31 -8.80 -1.19
C VAL A 17 -1.23 -8.14 -2.21
N ALA A 18 -1.44 -6.82 -2.08
CA ALA A 18 -2.35 -6.08 -2.95
C ALA A 18 -1.99 -4.60 -3.04
N VAL A 19 -2.35 -3.98 -4.17
CA VAL A 19 -2.35 -2.53 -4.38
C VAL A 19 -3.78 -2.11 -4.69
N PHE A 20 -4.29 -1.11 -3.97
CA PHE A 20 -5.62 -0.55 -4.16
C PHE A 20 -5.51 0.87 -4.70
N ASP A 21 -6.37 1.20 -5.65
CA ASP A 21 -6.60 2.59 -6.07
C ASP A 21 -7.54 3.26 -5.07
N MET A 22 -7.08 4.30 -4.38
CA MET A 22 -7.88 4.94 -3.32
C MET A 22 -9.10 5.69 -3.86
N ASP A 23 -9.12 6.05 -5.14
CA ASP A 23 -10.29 6.65 -5.78
C ASP A 23 -11.46 5.65 -5.88
N THR A 24 -11.16 4.35 -5.87
CA THR A 24 -12.17 3.28 -6.03
C THR A 24 -12.22 2.30 -4.85
N ALA A 25 -11.22 2.31 -3.97
CA ALA A 25 -11.06 1.35 -2.88
C ALA A 25 -12.27 1.31 -1.96
N THR A 26 -12.96 2.43 -1.75
CA THR A 26 -14.10 2.50 -0.82
C THR A 26 -15.43 2.10 -1.46
N ALA A 27 -15.48 1.83 -2.77
CA ALA A 27 -16.70 1.42 -3.48
C ALA A 27 -17.18 0.02 -3.04
N SER A 28 -16.25 -0.89 -2.77
CA SER A 28 -16.56 -2.24 -2.29
C SER A 28 -16.74 -2.26 -0.77
N LYS A 29 -17.82 -2.91 -0.30
CA LYS A 29 -18.03 -3.17 1.14
C LYS A 29 -16.86 -3.94 1.77
N ARG A 30 -16.23 -4.84 1.01
CA ARG A 30 -15.12 -5.68 1.51
C ARG A 30 -13.88 -4.85 1.73
N THR A 31 -13.47 -4.07 0.74
CA THR A 31 -12.29 -3.21 0.83
C THR A 31 -12.49 -2.13 1.88
N ARG A 32 -13.69 -1.54 1.98
CA ARG A 32 -14.03 -0.62 3.07
C ARG A 32 -13.88 -1.27 4.44
N GLY A 33 -14.39 -2.50 4.62
CA GLY A 33 -14.23 -3.24 5.87
C GLY A 33 -12.77 -3.55 6.22
N LEU A 34 -11.94 -3.88 5.22
CA LEU A 34 -10.49 -4.04 5.42
C LEU A 34 -9.84 -2.73 5.91
N LEU A 35 -10.13 -1.60 5.25
CA LEU A 35 -9.58 -0.30 5.64
C LEU A 35 -9.99 0.07 7.07
N SER A 36 -11.27 -0.09 7.42
CA SER A 36 -11.76 0.16 8.78
C SER A 36 -11.06 -0.73 9.81
N ARG A 37 -10.93 -2.03 9.54
CA ARG A 37 -10.21 -2.96 10.43
C ARG A 37 -8.75 -2.56 10.63
N MET A 38 -8.04 -2.25 9.54
CA MET A 38 -6.63 -1.84 9.61
C MET A 38 -6.45 -0.54 10.42
N GLN A 39 -7.38 0.41 10.28
CA GLN A 39 -7.39 1.64 11.07
C GLN A 39 -7.63 1.37 12.55
N GLU A 40 -8.64 0.54 12.87
CA GLU A 40 -8.98 0.17 14.25
C GLU A 40 -7.84 -0.60 14.93
N GLU A 41 -7.16 -1.49 14.20
CA GLU A 41 -6.00 -2.25 14.70
C GLU A 41 -4.71 -1.41 14.78
N GLY A 42 -4.69 -0.16 14.28
CA GLY A 42 -3.50 0.70 14.28
C GLY A 42 -2.40 0.24 13.33
N ARG A 43 -2.77 -0.41 12.21
CA ARG A 43 -1.83 -1.08 11.27
C ARG A 43 -1.67 -0.32 9.95
N ILE A 44 -1.99 0.98 9.98
CA ILE A 44 -1.87 1.86 8.83
C ILE A 44 -0.62 2.73 8.99
N ILE A 45 0.18 2.81 7.93
CA ILE A 45 1.31 3.73 7.82
C ILE A 45 0.98 4.74 6.71
N GLU A 46 0.91 6.01 7.07
CA GLU A 46 0.56 7.11 6.16
C GLU A 46 1.83 7.74 5.57
N LEU A 47 1.94 7.71 4.23
CA LEU A 47 3.07 8.18 3.42
C LEU A 47 2.62 9.25 2.42
N TYR A 48 1.74 10.14 2.85
CA TYR A 48 1.16 11.22 2.05
C TYR A 48 0.97 12.48 2.91
N GLU A 49 0.91 13.65 2.28
CA GLU A 49 0.67 14.93 2.98
C GLU A 49 -0.79 15.38 2.92
N ASP A 50 -1.48 15.15 1.79
CA ASP A 50 -2.86 15.60 1.57
C ASP A 50 -3.83 14.42 1.51
N LEU A 51 -3.86 13.70 0.38
CA LEU A 51 -4.68 12.50 0.21
C LEU A 51 -3.87 11.34 -0.38
N PRO A 52 -4.13 10.10 0.05
CA PRO A 52 -3.50 8.93 -0.54
C PRO A 52 -4.11 8.64 -1.91
N ARG A 53 -3.25 8.30 -2.87
CA ARG A 53 -3.66 7.84 -4.21
C ARG A 53 -3.71 6.32 -4.31
N ALA A 54 -2.94 5.63 -3.48
CA ALA A 54 -2.96 4.18 -3.42
C ALA A 54 -2.81 3.68 -1.98
N ALA A 55 -3.29 2.46 -1.75
CA ALA A 55 -2.96 1.68 -0.57
C ALA A 55 -2.22 0.40 -0.97
N VAL A 56 -1.18 0.04 -0.23
CA VAL A 56 -0.37 -1.15 -0.46
C VAL A 56 -0.46 -2.04 0.78
N LEU A 57 -1.13 -3.18 0.64
CA LEU A 57 -1.20 -4.19 1.69
C LEU A 57 0.04 -5.06 1.60
N CYS A 58 0.80 -5.09 2.69
CA CYS A 58 1.92 -6.01 2.86
C CYS A 58 1.61 -7.01 3.98
N GLU A 59 2.12 -8.23 3.87
CA GLU A 59 2.07 -9.24 4.92
C GLU A 59 3.45 -9.85 5.13
N ASN A 60 3.87 -9.96 6.38
CA ASN A 60 5.10 -10.64 6.77
C ASN A 60 4.87 -11.47 8.05
N ALA A 61 5.93 -12.00 8.65
CA ALA A 61 5.84 -12.83 9.87
C ALA A 61 5.23 -12.11 11.09
N LEU A 62 5.25 -10.78 11.10
CA LEU A 62 4.63 -9.91 12.12
C LEU A 62 3.18 -9.56 11.78
N GLY A 63 2.71 -9.97 10.59
CA GLY A 63 1.36 -9.79 10.08
C GLY A 63 1.25 -8.76 8.95
N GLU A 64 0.00 -8.42 8.63
CA GLU A 64 -0.42 -7.34 7.74
C GLU A 64 0.02 -5.93 8.18
N THR A 65 0.31 -5.07 7.22
CA THR A 65 0.46 -3.62 7.36
C THR A 65 -0.04 -2.96 6.10
N LEU A 66 -0.82 -1.89 6.24
CA LEU A 66 -1.36 -1.15 5.10
C LEU A 66 -0.64 0.20 4.97
N TYR A 67 0.08 0.38 3.87
CA TYR A 67 0.73 1.64 3.56
C TYR A 67 -0.18 2.49 2.68
N LEU A 68 -0.50 3.70 3.11
CA LEU A 68 -1.23 4.68 2.31
C LEU A 68 -0.22 5.63 1.67
N THR A 69 -0.22 5.79 0.36
CA THR A 69 0.82 6.53 -0.35
C THR A 69 0.26 7.52 -1.37
N GLN A 70 0.98 8.62 -1.59
CA GLN A 70 0.74 9.57 -2.68
C GLN A 70 1.09 9.01 -4.07
N LEU A 71 1.76 7.86 -4.18
CA LEU A 71 2.06 7.22 -5.45
C LEU A 71 0.79 6.63 -6.08
N SER A 72 0.68 6.71 -7.42
CA SER A 72 -0.43 6.06 -8.12
C SER A 72 -0.26 4.54 -8.20
N PRO A 73 -1.36 3.76 -8.29
CA PRO A 73 -1.28 2.31 -8.50
C PRO A 73 -0.46 1.93 -9.73
N GLN A 74 -0.59 2.69 -10.82
CA GLN A 74 0.17 2.49 -12.05
C GLN A 74 1.68 2.72 -11.86
N ALA A 75 2.07 3.70 -11.03
CA ALA A 75 3.47 3.96 -10.73
C ALA A 75 4.07 2.85 -9.84
N LEU A 76 3.29 2.31 -8.91
CA LEU A 76 3.67 1.15 -8.09
C LEU A 76 3.83 -0.11 -8.95
N GLN A 77 2.86 -0.40 -9.82
CA GLN A 77 2.90 -1.51 -10.76
C GLN A 77 4.17 -1.46 -11.64
N ARG A 78 4.42 -0.32 -12.29
CA ARG A 78 5.61 -0.15 -13.15
C ARG A 78 6.92 -0.37 -12.39
N ARG A 79 6.99 0.02 -11.11
CA ARG A 79 8.18 -0.22 -10.27
C ARG A 79 8.34 -1.69 -9.94
N ALA A 80 7.25 -2.38 -9.60
CA ALA A 80 7.24 -3.82 -9.32
C ALA A 80 7.69 -4.64 -10.55
N GLU A 81 7.17 -4.30 -11.74
CA GLU A 81 7.47 -5.00 -12.99
C GLU A 81 8.91 -4.80 -13.47
N LYS A 82 9.47 -3.60 -13.26
CA LYS A 82 10.78 -3.26 -13.80
C LYS A 82 11.96 -3.73 -12.96
N GLY A 83 11.75 -4.39 -11.82
CA GLY A 83 12.90 -4.85 -11.06
C GLY A 83 13.62 -3.77 -10.27
N TYR A 84 13.10 -2.54 -10.18
CA TYR A 84 13.81 -1.42 -9.57
C TYR A 84 13.91 -1.60 -8.04
N ALA A 85 14.92 -2.35 -7.63
CA ALA A 85 15.68 -2.05 -6.43
C ALA A 85 16.25 -0.65 -6.60
N VAL A 86 15.85 0.27 -5.73
CA VAL A 86 16.72 1.38 -5.35
C VAL A 86 17.52 0.89 -4.17
#